data_AF-K2MKF8-F1
#
_entry.id   AF-K2MKF8-F1
#
_cell.length_a   1.000
_cell.length_b   1.000
_cell.length_c   1.000
_cell.angle_alpha   90.00
_cell.angle_beta   90.00
_cell.angle_gamma   90.00
#
_symmetry.space_group_name_H-M   'P 1'
#
loop_
_entity.id
_entity.type
_entity.pdbx_description
1 polymer ?
#
loop_
_entity_poly.entity_id
_entity_poly.type
_entity_poly.pdbx_seq_one_letter_code
_entity_poly.pdbx_strand_id
1 'polypeptide(L)'
;MGFAAMCLVHTALSRMHHVSAELLADYFYSNVAVAVDDMLYGPFADGRACPATEGGAGCGRNYGAARISVWPLARALDPAVPVLFPAVTPSMKYADPAAGGLTARLLIGVIAGCAAALLLVAVLRHFCRDSRDNANAPKERTDPVTLVFTDIESSTALWAACPETI
;
A
#
# COMPACT_ATOMS: atom_id res chain seq x y z
N MET A 1 -41.06 -25.62 16.68
CA MET A 1 -39.64 -25.29 16.84
C MET A 1 -38.82 -26.41 17.50
N GLY A 2 -39.31 -27.08 18.56
CA GLY A 2 -38.53 -28.11 19.27
C GLY A 2 -38.13 -29.35 18.45
N PHE A 3 -39.02 -29.85 17.57
CA PHE A 3 -38.74 -31.04 16.76
C PHE A 3 -37.59 -30.80 15.74
N ALA A 4 -37.62 -29.69 15.00
CA ALA A 4 -36.58 -29.35 14.04
C ALA A 4 -35.21 -29.13 14.72
N ALA A 5 -35.20 -28.47 15.88
CA ALA A 5 -34.00 -28.30 16.69
C ALA A 5 -33.43 -29.64 17.17
N MET A 6 -34.30 -30.55 17.61
CA MET A 6 -33.90 -31.90 18.03
C MET A 6 -33.32 -32.72 16.86
N CYS A 7 -33.94 -32.66 15.67
CA CYS A 7 -33.42 -33.33 14.48
C CYS A 7 -32.05 -32.77 14.04
N LEU A 8 -31.86 -31.44 14.11
CA LEU A 8 -30.59 -30.79 13.81
C LEU A 8 -29.49 -31.26 14.77
N VAL A 9 -29.76 -31.23 16.08
CA VAL A 9 -28.82 -31.68 17.12
C VAL A 9 -28.53 -33.17 16.96
N HIS A 10 -29.54 -34.00 16.72
CA HIS A 10 -29.36 -35.44 16.50
C HIS A 10 -28.48 -35.71 15.27
N THR A 11 -28.70 -35.00 14.17
CA THR A 11 -27.91 -35.15 12.94
C THR A 11 -26.46 -34.70 13.16
N ALA A 12 -26.23 -33.59 13.86
CA ALA A 12 -24.89 -33.10 14.18
C ALA A 12 -24.14 -34.09 15.07
N LEU A 13 -24.76 -34.56 16.16
CA LEU A 13 -24.16 -35.51 17.09
C LEU A 13 -23.88 -36.88 16.43
N SER A 14 -24.76 -37.35 15.54
CA SER A 14 -24.57 -38.62 14.83
C SER A 14 -23.34 -38.64 13.90
N ARG A 15 -22.84 -37.46 13.51
CA ARG A 15 -21.67 -37.29 12.64
C ARG A 15 -20.38 -37.04 13.43
N MET A 16 -20.45 -37.02 14.75
CA MET A 16 -19.32 -36.80 15.64
C MET A 16 -19.00 -38.06 16.44
N HIS A 17 -17.81 -38.62 16.24
CA HIS A 17 -17.37 -39.83 16.96
C HIS A 17 -17.01 -39.55 18.43
N HIS A 18 -16.59 -38.32 18.73
CA HIS A 18 -16.35 -37.82 20.08
C HIS A 18 -16.96 -36.42 20.19
N VAL A 19 -17.76 -36.20 21.23
CA VAL A 19 -18.45 -34.93 21.47
C VAL A 19 -17.69 -34.16 22.55
N SER A 20 -17.04 -33.07 22.16
CA SER A 20 -16.53 -32.04 23.08
C SER A 20 -17.16 -30.70 22.72
N ALA A 21 -17.17 -29.75 23.66
CA ALA A 21 -17.68 -28.41 23.39
C ALA A 21 -16.95 -27.75 22.21
N GLU A 22 -15.64 -27.96 22.10
CA GLU A 22 -14.80 -27.44 21.01
C GLU A 22 -15.13 -28.09 19.67
N LEU A 23 -15.22 -29.43 19.61
CA LEU A 23 -15.54 -30.15 18.38
C LEU A 23 -16.97 -29.86 17.91
N LEU A 24 -17.91 -29.67 18.84
CA LEU A 24 -19.29 -29.36 18.53
C LEU A 24 -19.38 -27.94 17.95
N ALA A 25 -18.71 -26.98 18.59
CA ALA A 25 -18.61 -25.62 18.07
C ALA A 25 -17.97 -25.62 16.67
N ASP A 26 -16.82 -26.27 16.50
CA ASP A 26 -16.14 -26.37 15.21
C ASP A 26 -17.03 -27.02 14.14
N TYR A 27 -17.74 -28.10 14.48
CA TYR A 27 -18.67 -28.75 13.55
C TYR A 27 -19.78 -27.79 13.09
N PHE A 28 -20.41 -27.06 14.01
CA PHE A 28 -21.44 -26.07 13.65
C PHE A 28 -20.86 -24.90 12.84
N TYR A 29 -19.69 -24.38 13.22
CA TYR A 29 -19.05 -23.24 12.56
C TYR A 29 -18.39 -23.59 11.22
N SER A 30 -18.15 -24.87 10.94
CA SER A 30 -17.43 -25.35 9.74
C SER A 30 -18.31 -26.23 8.83
N ASN A 31 -19.44 -26.76 9.29
CA ASN A 31 -20.26 -27.69 8.50
C ASN A 31 -21.77 -27.40 8.48
N VAL A 32 -22.28 -26.49 9.33
CA VAL A 32 -23.72 -26.25 9.45
C VAL A 32 -24.08 -24.84 9.02
N ALA A 33 -24.92 -24.71 7.98
CA ALA A 33 -25.52 -23.44 7.60
C ALA A 33 -26.93 -23.31 8.18
N VAL A 34 -27.21 -22.22 8.88
CA VAL A 34 -28.49 -21.91 9.52
C VAL A 34 -29.01 -20.58 8.99
N ALA A 35 -30.22 -20.59 8.45
CA ALA A 35 -30.93 -19.37 8.09
C ALA A 35 -31.81 -18.93 9.27
N VAL A 36 -31.70 -17.65 9.66
CA VAL A 36 -32.55 -16.99 10.64
C VAL A 36 -33.05 -15.70 10.01
N ASP A 37 -34.37 -15.61 9.78
CA ASP A 37 -35.01 -14.53 9.01
C ASP A 37 -34.32 -14.33 7.64
N ASP A 38 -33.86 -13.11 7.35
CA ASP A 38 -33.14 -12.76 6.12
C ASP A 38 -31.62 -13.00 6.19
N MET A 39 -31.12 -13.64 7.26
CA MET A 39 -29.69 -13.84 7.51
C MET A 39 -29.30 -15.32 7.41
N LEU A 40 -28.17 -15.60 6.75
CA LEU A 40 -27.58 -16.92 6.66
C LEU A 40 -26.25 -16.98 7.41
N TYR A 41 -26.19 -17.84 8.43
CA TYR A 41 -25.00 -18.14 9.23
C TYR A 41 -24.43 -19.50 8.81
N GLY A 42 -23.11 -19.69 8.75
CA GLY A 42 -22.57 -21.00 8.40
C GLY A 42 -21.05 -21.08 8.16
N PRO A 43 -20.55 -22.26 7.72
CA PRO A 43 -19.15 -22.66 7.56
C PRO A 43 -18.28 -21.54 7.04
N PHE A 44 -17.11 -21.21 7.60
CA PHE A 44 -16.09 -20.33 6.98
C PHE A 44 -15.45 -21.01 5.75
N ALA A 45 -15.14 -20.26 4.69
CA ALA A 45 -14.53 -20.82 3.48
C ALA A 45 -13.10 -20.30 3.36
N ASP A 46 -12.12 -21.14 3.72
CA ASP A 46 -10.68 -20.91 3.54
C ASP A 46 -10.23 -21.32 2.13
N GLY A 47 -10.67 -20.57 1.12
CA GLY A 47 -10.03 -20.50 -0.20
C GLY A 47 -9.91 -21.78 -1.05
N ARG A 48 -10.27 -22.98 -0.57
CA ARG A 48 -9.94 -24.26 -1.23
C ARG A 48 -11.11 -25.04 -1.84
N ALA A 49 -12.36 -24.60 -1.70
CA ALA A 49 -13.49 -25.20 -2.41
C ALA A 49 -14.64 -24.20 -2.61
N CYS A 50 -14.88 -23.79 -3.86
CA CYS A 50 -16.09 -23.07 -4.26
C CYS A 50 -16.52 -23.66 -5.63
N PRO A 51 -17.66 -24.39 -5.72
CA PRO A 51 -18.94 -23.80 -6.17
C PRO A 51 -20.19 -24.47 -5.52
N ALA A 52 -21.39 -23.87 -5.43
CA ALA A 52 -22.22 -23.29 -6.49
C ALA A 52 -22.88 -21.96 -6.04
N THR A 53 -22.94 -20.90 -6.85
CA THR A 53 -22.56 -20.80 -8.27
C THR A 53 -22.42 -19.32 -8.59
N GLU A 54 -21.16 -18.91 -8.71
CA GLU A 54 -20.63 -17.62 -9.17
C GLU A 54 -20.33 -16.52 -8.14
N GLY A 55 -19.09 -16.03 -8.28
CA GLY A 55 -18.42 -15.02 -7.46
C GLY A 55 -16.91 -15.26 -7.40
N GLY A 56 -16.26 -15.42 -8.57
CA GLY A 56 -14.82 -15.70 -8.65
C GLY A 56 -13.92 -14.53 -8.21
N ALA A 57 -12.60 -14.63 -8.32
CA ALA A 57 -11.75 -15.64 -7.72
C ALA A 57 -11.43 -15.21 -6.27
N GLY A 58 -11.54 -16.13 -5.30
CA GLY A 58 -11.08 -15.94 -3.91
C GLY A 58 -12.13 -15.72 -2.79
N CYS A 59 -13.40 -16.06 -3.01
CA CYS A 59 -14.50 -16.25 -2.03
C CYS A 59 -14.58 -15.29 -0.80
N GLY A 60 -14.98 -14.04 -1.01
CA GLY A 60 -15.36 -13.08 0.04
C GLY A 60 -16.80 -13.24 0.57
N ARG A 61 -17.02 -13.02 1.87
CA ARG A 61 -18.30 -13.26 2.57
C ARG A 61 -19.03 -11.98 2.94
N ASN A 62 -20.35 -11.92 2.75
CA ASN A 62 -21.17 -10.75 3.13
C ASN A 62 -21.68 -10.78 4.60
N TYR A 63 -21.04 -11.52 5.51
CA TYR A 63 -21.45 -11.68 6.93
C TYR A 63 -22.96 -11.91 7.16
N GLY A 64 -23.62 -12.63 6.26
CA GLY A 64 -25.06 -12.91 6.34
C GLY A 64 -25.98 -11.79 5.86
N ALA A 65 -25.47 -10.61 5.51
CA ALA A 65 -26.27 -9.62 4.80
C ALA A 65 -26.52 -10.09 3.36
N ALA A 66 -27.76 -10.01 2.90
CA ALA A 66 -28.14 -10.33 1.53
C ALA A 66 -29.09 -9.24 1.03
N ARG A 67 -29.18 -9.07 -0.29
CA ARG A 67 -30.17 -8.16 -0.91
C ARG A 67 -30.05 -6.72 -0.37
N ILE A 68 -28.82 -6.25 -0.17
CA ILE A 68 -28.52 -4.88 0.26
C ILE A 68 -28.99 -3.93 -0.84
N SER A 69 -29.88 -3.01 -0.50
CA SER A 69 -30.36 -1.95 -1.40
C SER A 69 -30.10 -0.59 -0.78
N VAL A 70 -29.91 0.42 -1.62
CA VAL A 70 -29.66 1.79 -1.15
C VAL A 70 -30.90 2.62 -1.46
N TRP A 71 -31.45 3.26 -0.43
CA TRP A 71 -32.70 4.03 -0.53
C TRP A 71 -32.41 5.52 -0.30
N PRO A 72 -33.10 6.42 -1.01
CA PRO A 72 -33.06 7.84 -0.69
C PRO A 72 -33.81 8.08 0.63
N LEU A 73 -33.40 9.07 1.41
CA LEU A 73 -34.06 9.41 2.68
C LEU A 73 -35.56 9.67 2.52
N ALA A 74 -35.97 10.27 1.39
CA ALA A 74 -37.38 10.52 1.07
C ALA A 74 -38.21 9.23 1.02
N ARG A 75 -37.63 8.08 0.62
CA ARG A 75 -38.34 6.79 0.60
C ARG A 75 -38.68 6.27 1.99
N ALA A 76 -37.97 6.71 3.03
CA ALA A 76 -38.32 6.39 4.41
C ALA A 76 -39.63 7.06 4.86
N LEU A 77 -40.00 8.17 4.21
CA LEU A 77 -41.22 8.94 4.48
C LEU A 77 -42.35 8.61 3.49
N ASP A 78 -42.00 8.24 2.24
CA ASP A 78 -42.95 7.86 1.20
C ASP A 78 -42.48 6.58 0.45
N PRO A 79 -43.19 5.44 0.59
CA PRO A 79 -42.81 4.18 -0.05
C PRO A 79 -42.94 4.20 -1.58
N ALA A 80 -43.64 5.17 -2.17
CA ALA A 80 -43.76 5.31 -3.62
C ALA A 80 -42.47 5.83 -4.29
N VAL A 81 -41.60 6.51 -3.55
CA VAL A 81 -40.32 7.06 -4.07
C VAL A 81 -39.38 5.91 -4.44
N PRO A 82 -38.90 5.76 -5.68
CA PRO A 82 -38.11 4.59 -6.10
C PRO A 82 -36.79 4.42 -5.34
N VAL A 83 -36.28 3.19 -5.31
CA VAL A 83 -34.96 2.87 -4.73
C VAL A 83 -33.83 3.47 -5.58
N LEU A 84 -32.75 3.94 -4.93
CA LEU A 84 -31.57 4.46 -5.63
C LEU A 84 -30.79 3.33 -6.30
N PHE A 85 -30.61 2.22 -5.58
CA PHE A 85 -29.97 1.03 -6.11
C PHE A 85 -30.79 -0.22 -5.76
N PRO A 86 -31.03 -1.10 -6.74
CA PRO A 86 -31.75 -2.35 -6.52
C PRO A 86 -30.96 -3.26 -5.56
N ALA A 87 -31.69 -4.20 -4.94
CA ALA A 87 -31.10 -5.13 -3.99
C ALA A 87 -30.05 -6.02 -4.65
N VAL A 88 -28.83 -6.00 -4.12
CA VAL A 88 -27.70 -6.81 -4.57
C VAL A 88 -27.04 -7.51 -3.38
N THR A 89 -26.44 -8.68 -3.61
CA THR A 89 -25.63 -9.39 -2.62
C THR A 89 -24.17 -9.33 -3.07
N PRO A 90 -23.42 -8.27 -2.74
CA PRO A 90 -22.04 -8.14 -3.17
C PRO A 90 -21.15 -9.14 -2.42
N SER A 91 -20.17 -9.72 -3.13
CA SER A 91 -19.06 -10.42 -2.46
C SER A 91 -18.23 -9.36 -1.74
N MET A 92 -18.00 -9.50 -0.43
CA MET A 92 -17.14 -8.58 0.30
C MET A 92 -15.67 -8.87 -0.04
N LYS A 93 -15.15 -8.22 -1.09
CA LYS A 93 -13.71 -8.09 -1.28
C LYS A 93 -13.32 -6.78 -0.64
N TYR A 94 -12.63 -6.84 0.51
CA TYR A 94 -11.92 -5.66 0.99
C TYR A 94 -10.95 -5.25 -0.12
N ALA A 95 -10.95 -3.96 -0.47
CA ALA A 95 -9.97 -3.42 -1.40
C ALA A 95 -8.59 -3.83 -0.88
N ASP A 96 -7.85 -4.59 -1.68
CA ASP A 96 -6.51 -5.01 -1.31
C ASP A 96 -5.65 -3.74 -1.15
N PRO A 97 -5.18 -3.40 0.07
CA PRO A 97 -4.35 -2.22 0.26
C PRO A 97 -3.05 -2.29 -0.55
N ALA A 98 -2.64 -3.48 -1.01
CA ALA A 98 -1.51 -3.67 -1.90
C ALA A 98 -1.82 -3.45 -3.40
N ALA A 99 -3.09 -3.33 -3.79
CA ALA A 99 -3.47 -3.16 -5.20
C ALA A 99 -2.94 -1.84 -5.81
N GLY A 100 -2.66 -0.83 -4.99
CA GLY A 100 -2.02 0.42 -5.38
C GLY A 100 -0.53 0.53 -5.02
N GLY A 101 0.07 -0.54 -4.48
CA GLY A 101 1.46 -0.54 -4.05
C GLY A 101 2.44 -0.58 -5.23
N LEU A 102 3.65 -0.04 -5.05
CA LEU A 102 4.73 -0.23 -6.01
C LEU A 102 5.01 -1.73 -6.16
N THR A 103 5.07 -2.22 -7.40
CA THR A 103 5.51 -3.59 -7.65
C THR A 103 6.92 -3.79 -7.07
N ALA A 104 7.22 -4.99 -6.59
CA ALA A 104 8.54 -5.30 -6.01
C ALA A 104 9.70 -4.88 -6.94
N ARG A 105 9.49 -5.00 -8.25
CA ARG A 105 10.47 -4.60 -9.28
C ARG A 105 10.69 -3.09 -9.33
N LEU A 106 9.62 -2.29 -9.22
CA LEU A 106 9.72 -0.83 -9.16
C LEU A 106 10.42 -0.38 -7.86
N LEU A 107 10.10 -1.01 -6.73
CA LEU A 107 10.74 -0.72 -5.45
C LEU A 107 12.26 -0.96 -5.51
N ILE A 108 12.67 -2.12 -6.03
CA ILE A 108 14.09 -2.47 -6.21
C ILE A 108 14.77 -1.46 -7.15
N GLY A 109 14.10 -1.08 -8.24
CA GLY A 109 14.61 -0.08 -9.17
C GLY A 109 14.85 1.28 -8.52
N VAL A 110 13.90 1.75 -7.70
CA VAL A 110 14.05 3.02 -6.96
C VAL A 110 15.21 2.97 -5.99
N ILE A 111 15.32 1.90 -5.19
CA ILE A 111 16.41 1.74 -4.21
C ILE A 111 17.77 1.71 -4.90
N ALA A 112 17.91 0.90 -5.96
CA ALA A 112 19.15 0.79 -6.72
C ALA A 112 19.53 2.13 -7.40
N GLY A 113 18.54 2.83 -7.97
CA GLY A 113 18.73 4.15 -8.58
C GLY A 113 19.21 5.20 -7.56
N CYS A 114 18.60 5.25 -6.38
CA CYS A 114 19.03 6.15 -5.31
C CYS A 114 20.47 5.85 -4.85
N ALA A 115 20.81 4.57 -4.67
CA ALA A 115 22.17 4.17 -4.30
C ALA A 115 23.20 4.56 -5.35
N ALA A 116 22.90 4.34 -6.64
CA ALA A 116 23.77 4.72 -7.75
C ALA A 116 23.95 6.25 -7.84
N ALA A 117 22.89 7.03 -7.65
CA ALA A 117 22.96 8.49 -7.66
C ALA A 117 23.82 9.03 -6.51
N LEU A 118 23.68 8.47 -5.30
CA LEU A 118 24.50 8.86 -4.15
C LEU A 118 25.98 8.52 -4.37
N LEU A 119 26.27 7.34 -4.94
CA LEU A 119 27.63 6.96 -5.33
C LEU A 119 28.20 7.92 -6.37
N LEU A 120 27.43 8.28 -7.40
CA LEU A 120 27.86 9.24 -8.42
C LEU A 120 28.23 10.60 -7.78
N VAL A 121 27.40 11.13 -6.88
CA VAL A 121 27.68 12.39 -6.18
C VAL A 121 28.94 12.30 -5.33
N ALA A 122 29.15 11.18 -4.62
CA ALA A 122 30.35 10.96 -3.82
C ALA A 122 31.62 10.92 -4.69
N VAL A 123 31.56 10.22 -5.84
CA VAL A 123 32.64 10.13 -6.82
C VAL A 123 32.96 11.51 -7.40
N LEU A 124 31.95 12.26 -7.83
CA LEU A 124 32.12 13.63 -8.35
C LEU A 124 32.75 14.54 -7.29
N ARG A 125 32.30 14.48 -6.03
CA ARG A 125 32.93 15.24 -4.94
C ARG A 125 34.38 14.83 -4.69
N HIS A 126 34.74 13.57 -4.89
CA HIS A 126 36.11 13.12 -4.71
C HIS A 126 37.02 13.66 -5.82
N PHE A 127 36.60 13.57 -7.09
CA PHE A 127 37.41 14.03 -8.23
C PHE A 127 37.39 15.55 -8.43
N CYS A 128 36.31 16.25 -8.07
CA CYS A 128 36.19 17.70 -8.24
C CYS A 128 36.58 18.50 -6.99
N ARG A 129 37.28 17.89 -6.03
CA ARG A 129 37.54 18.48 -4.71
C ARG A 129 38.60 19.58 -4.71
N ASP A 130 39.53 19.55 -5.66
CA ASP A 130 40.80 20.29 -5.59
C ASP A 130 40.93 21.50 -6.53
N SER A 131 39.85 22.05 -7.09
CA SER A 131 40.01 23.18 -8.02
C SER A 131 40.24 24.55 -7.35
N ARG A 132 40.08 24.68 -6.03
CA ARG A 132 40.36 25.92 -5.28
C ARG A 132 41.05 25.64 -3.96
N ASP A 133 42.35 25.87 -3.91
CA ASP A 133 43.11 25.83 -2.67
C ASP A 133 42.86 27.11 -1.85
N ASN A 134 41.80 27.06 -1.03
CA ASN A 134 41.47 28.12 -0.08
C ASN A 134 42.02 27.80 1.32
N ALA A 135 42.96 26.86 1.48
CA ALA A 135 43.52 26.52 2.78
C ALA A 135 44.14 27.76 3.44
N ASN A 136 44.90 28.51 2.66
CA ASN A 136 45.64 29.71 3.10
C ASN A 136 44.87 31.03 2.89
N ALA A 137 43.62 30.97 2.41
CA ALA A 137 42.81 32.18 2.26
C ALA A 137 42.45 32.74 3.65
N PRO A 138 42.59 34.06 3.89
CA PRO A 138 42.12 34.70 5.11
C PRO A 138 40.59 34.55 5.23
N LYS A 139 40.11 33.97 6.32
CA LYS A 139 38.68 33.66 6.55
C LYS A 139 38.08 34.45 7.71
N GLU A 140 38.90 34.86 8.67
CA GLU A 140 38.43 35.55 9.85
C GLU A 140 38.31 37.04 9.63
N ARG A 141 37.17 37.60 10.04
CA ARG A 141 36.82 39.02 9.78
C ARG A 141 37.58 40.00 10.68
N THR A 142 38.04 39.53 11.84
CA THR A 142 38.70 40.36 12.85
C THR A 142 40.22 40.37 12.72
N ASP A 143 40.77 39.43 11.96
CA ASP A 143 42.21 39.31 11.77
C ASP A 143 42.66 40.28 10.65
N PRO A 144 43.72 41.09 10.89
CA PRO A 144 44.24 41.97 9.85
C PRO A 144 44.80 41.14 8.69
N VAL A 145 44.50 41.58 7.46
CA VAL A 145 44.95 40.91 6.24
C VAL A 145 45.96 41.78 5.50
N THR A 146 47.07 41.18 5.07
CA THR A 146 48.04 41.82 4.18
C THR A 146 47.65 41.56 2.73
N LEU A 147 47.45 42.63 1.96
CA LEU A 147 47.17 42.55 0.52
C LEU A 147 48.42 42.99 -0.26
N VAL A 148 48.81 42.19 -1.25
CA VAL A 148 49.90 42.53 -2.17
C VAL A 148 49.30 42.73 -3.55
N PHE A 149 49.52 43.91 -4.11
CA PHE A 149 49.14 44.24 -5.47
C PHE A 149 50.41 44.32 -6.32
N THR A 150 50.40 43.62 -7.44
CA THR A 150 51.47 43.68 -8.43
C THR A 150 50.84 43.97 -9.78
N ASP A 151 51.44 44.89 -10.51
CA ASP A 151 51.06 45.15 -11.90
C ASP A 151 52.34 45.30 -12.73
N ILE A 152 52.27 44.94 -14.00
CA ILE A 152 53.38 45.14 -14.93
C ILE A 152 53.24 46.55 -15.49
N GLU A 153 54.21 47.39 -15.17
CA GLU A 153 54.27 48.75 -15.70
C GLU A 153 54.28 48.73 -17.23
N SER A 154 53.38 49.51 -17.85
CA SER A 154 53.28 49.63 -19.31
C SER A 154 53.06 48.31 -20.05
N SER A 155 52.38 47.34 -19.44
CA SER A 155 52.08 46.04 -20.05
C SER A 155 51.48 46.16 -21.47
N THR A 156 50.60 47.14 -21.69
CA THR A 156 50.01 47.40 -23.01
C THR A 156 51.06 47.73 -24.07
N ALA A 157 52.08 48.53 -23.74
CA ALA A 157 53.16 48.87 -24.67
C ALA A 157 54.08 47.68 -24.93
N LEU A 158 54.36 46.88 -23.89
CA LEU A 158 55.15 45.65 -24.01
C LEU A 158 54.50 44.63 -24.94
N TRP A 159 53.20 44.37 -24.77
CA TRP A 159 52.44 43.45 -25.64
C TRP A 159 52.32 43.95 -27.09
N ALA A 160 52.31 45.26 -27.30
CA ALA A 160 52.28 45.85 -28.65
C ALA A 160 53.65 45.78 -29.36
N ALA A 161 54.75 45.90 -28.61
CA ALA A 161 56.10 45.90 -29.16
C ALA A 161 56.71 44.49 -29.34
N CYS A 162 56.35 43.54 -28.47
CA CYS A 162 56.94 42.20 -28.45
C CYS A 162 55.88 41.09 -28.31
N PRO A 163 55.02 40.87 -29.32
CA PRO A 163 53.87 39.96 -29.21
C PRO A 163 54.21 38.46 -29.10
N GLU A 164 55.44 38.02 -29.43
CA GLU A 164 55.80 36.59 -29.56
C GLU A 164 56.97 36.12 -28.69
N THR A 165 57.20 36.75 -27.53
CA THR A 165 58.20 36.20 -26.58
C THR A 165 57.62 34.99 -25.82
N ILE A 166 57.96 33.79 -26.31
CA ILE A 166 57.92 32.50 -25.59
C ILE A 166 59.18 32.36 -24.75
#